data_AF-A0A5A9YYM0-F1
#
_entry.id   AF-A0A5A9YYM0-F1
#
_cell.length_a   1.000
_cell.length_b   1.000
_cell.length_c   1.000
_cell.angle_alpha   90.00
_cell.angle_beta   90.00
_cell.angle_gamma   90.00
#
_symmetry.space_group_name_H-M   'P 1'
#
loop_
_entity.id
_entity.type
_entity.pdbx_description
1 polymer ?
#
loop_
_entity_poly.entity_id
_entity_poly.type
_entity_poly.pdbx_seq_one_letter_code
_entity_poly.pdbx_strand_id
1 'polypeptide(L)'
;MSNSARILIAVYFLFWRLLPSISGLDAQTVAHAGYTIRIAILTGATELLILLPFLMKRFSGTPIGWLHPLIMPTMFGVAFGLLRNPASLLTPISIWFQTESVPDHILLNHWPDSQVLAAQLQLNFINLLALVCTYAGFAMVRTRRRPKSGRPIRVDGFKLSIFFLLCLLVVMYFLQSQGGILNHIATLAYGRFRMRELSGHFLVINGFLPYVMLLWYAYQPKALRSPLFLLGFVIALLLQFVVTGSRSGLFSPIALLLAVWMFHNHRLPALRGMLSGLVAILMLGALGDIRRSGFSGSVDFSALFEFRVTSAWEDTQEELEARSTDTGLAVAALVPDQRSFLYGNTYVAALAFWVPRSLWQGKPRGAGAHAAALLFGGRDTMDGYQGGGYPVSGGPEAYWNFGYLGVIGIFGLFGMVLSAASRWVCRDPENPYALIALLIVNFGLTTPSTTAIVPVLQTMVLLYLLYLFASRLRVTR
;
A
#
# COMPACT_ATOMS: atom_id res chain seq x y z
N MET A 1 5.95 -16.91 -15.46
CA MET A 1 4.53 -16.77 -15.85
C MET A 1 4.30 -17.53 -17.14
N SER A 2 3.24 -18.34 -17.24
CA SER A 2 2.92 -19.12 -18.45
C SER A 2 2.42 -18.22 -19.59
N ASN A 3 2.46 -18.70 -20.82
CA ASN A 3 1.93 -17.97 -21.98
C ASN A 3 0.42 -17.75 -21.87
N SER A 4 -0.33 -18.76 -21.42
CA SER A 4 -1.78 -18.65 -21.20
C SER A 4 -2.14 -17.54 -20.20
N ALA A 5 -1.37 -17.42 -19.11
CA ALA A 5 -1.57 -16.35 -18.14
C ALA A 5 -1.29 -14.95 -18.74
N ARG A 6 -0.28 -14.83 -19.60
CA ARG A 6 0.02 -13.56 -20.31
C ARG A 6 -1.13 -13.15 -21.22
N ILE A 7 -1.68 -14.10 -21.99
CA ILE A 7 -2.81 -13.87 -22.88
C ILE A 7 -4.04 -13.44 -22.08
N LEU A 8 -4.37 -14.15 -21.01
CA LEU A 8 -5.51 -13.82 -20.15
C LEU A 8 -5.39 -12.40 -19.58
N ILE A 9 -4.19 -12.01 -19.12
CA ILE A 9 -3.94 -10.66 -18.62
C ILE A 9 -4.07 -9.63 -19.75
N ALA A 10 -3.52 -9.89 -20.94
CA ALA A 10 -3.66 -8.97 -22.07
C ALA A 10 -5.13 -8.78 -22.46
N VAL A 11 -5.92 -9.85 -22.48
CA VAL A 11 -7.38 -9.81 -22.70
C VAL A 11 -8.06 -8.99 -21.60
N TYR A 12 -7.74 -9.24 -20.33
CA TYR A 12 -8.27 -8.45 -19.23
C TYR A 12 -7.97 -6.96 -19.40
N PHE A 13 -6.73 -6.58 -19.68
CA PHE A 13 -6.35 -5.19 -19.89
C PHE A 13 -7.08 -4.58 -21.09
N LEU A 14 -7.21 -5.31 -22.19
CA LEU A 14 -7.90 -4.81 -23.38
C LEU A 14 -9.37 -4.48 -23.06
N PHE A 15 -10.09 -5.42 -22.47
CA PHE A 15 -11.54 -5.29 -22.29
C PHE A 15 -11.94 -4.53 -21.01
N TRP A 16 -11.21 -4.66 -19.90
CA TRP A 16 -11.56 -4.07 -18.61
C TRP A 16 -10.78 -2.80 -18.26
N ARG A 17 -9.74 -2.44 -19.02
CA ARG A 17 -8.95 -1.23 -18.76
C ARG A 17 -8.95 -0.29 -19.96
N LEU A 18 -8.52 -0.78 -21.12
CA LEU A 18 -8.36 0.04 -22.31
C LEU A 18 -9.70 0.40 -22.94
N LEU A 19 -10.58 -0.57 -23.16
CA LEU A 19 -11.88 -0.31 -23.76
C LEU A 19 -12.69 0.73 -22.97
N PRO A 20 -12.78 0.64 -21.62
CA PRO A 20 -13.42 1.68 -20.81
C PRO A 20 -12.86 3.08 -21.01
N SER A 21 -11.54 3.21 -21.08
CA SER A 21 -10.91 4.52 -21.28
C SER A 21 -11.25 5.17 -22.63
N ILE A 22 -11.70 4.37 -23.62
CA ILE A 22 -12.07 4.83 -24.96
C ILE A 22 -13.59 5.06 -25.05
N SER A 23 -14.42 4.25 -24.41
CA SER A 23 -15.89 4.39 -24.47
C SER A 23 -16.40 5.66 -23.78
N GLY A 24 -15.65 6.24 -22.85
CA GLY A 24 -15.99 7.55 -22.24
C GLY A 24 -16.05 8.71 -23.23
N LEU A 25 -15.57 8.52 -24.48
CA LEU A 25 -15.64 9.51 -25.56
C LEU A 25 -17.07 9.83 -26.04
N ASP A 26 -18.02 8.91 -25.87
CA ASP A 26 -19.36 9.02 -26.47
C ASP A 26 -20.36 9.75 -25.55
N ALA A 27 -20.09 9.80 -24.24
CA ALA A 27 -21.05 10.25 -23.23
C ALA A 27 -20.85 11.68 -22.72
N GLN A 28 -19.63 12.21 -22.80
CA GLN A 28 -19.32 13.57 -22.33
C GLN A 28 -19.54 14.55 -23.47
N THR A 29 -20.70 15.21 -23.42
CA THR A 29 -21.07 16.45 -24.12
C THR A 29 -20.07 16.95 -25.17
N VAL A 30 -20.55 17.08 -26.42
CA VAL A 30 -19.85 17.73 -27.55
C VAL A 30 -19.13 19.03 -27.15
N ALA A 31 -19.62 19.72 -26.11
CA ALA A 31 -19.04 20.90 -25.49
C ALA A 31 -17.56 20.76 -25.05
N HIS A 32 -17.11 19.57 -24.62
CA HIS A 32 -15.75 19.36 -24.07
C HIS A 32 -14.96 18.21 -24.70
N ALA A 33 -15.34 17.76 -25.90
CA ALA A 33 -14.75 16.63 -26.60
C ALA A 33 -13.20 16.65 -26.65
N GLY A 34 -12.59 17.84 -26.77
CA GLY A 34 -11.13 18.00 -26.77
C GLY A 34 -10.44 17.52 -25.48
N TYR A 35 -11.05 17.75 -24.31
CA TYR A 35 -10.51 17.27 -23.03
C TYR A 35 -10.70 15.76 -22.90
N THR A 36 -11.89 15.25 -23.20
CA THR A 36 -12.23 13.83 -23.10
C THR A 36 -11.32 12.97 -24.00
N ILE A 37 -11.05 13.41 -25.23
CA ILE A 37 -10.09 12.74 -26.13
C ILE A 37 -8.68 12.67 -25.53
N ARG A 38 -8.18 13.78 -24.99
CA ARG A 38 -6.83 13.81 -24.39
C ARG A 38 -6.75 12.96 -23.14
N ILE A 39 -7.79 12.98 -22.29
CA ILE A 39 -7.91 12.13 -21.11
C ILE A 39 -7.88 10.65 -21.51
N ALA A 40 -8.70 10.25 -22.50
CA ALA A 40 -8.73 8.89 -23.03
C ALA A 40 -7.36 8.44 -23.54
N ILE A 41 -6.66 9.29 -24.32
CA ILE A 41 -5.31 9.00 -24.83
C ILE A 41 -4.31 8.79 -23.69
N LEU A 42 -4.28 9.70 -22.70
CA LEU A 42 -3.34 9.59 -21.57
C LEU A 42 -3.62 8.36 -20.70
N THR A 43 -4.89 8.09 -20.41
CA THR A 43 -5.30 6.89 -19.66
C THR A 43 -4.94 5.62 -20.42
N GLY A 44 -5.26 5.55 -21.72
CA GLY A 44 -4.90 4.42 -22.57
C GLY A 44 -3.39 4.20 -22.65
N ALA A 45 -2.60 5.26 -22.80
CA ALA A 45 -1.14 5.19 -22.78
C ALA A 45 -0.61 4.65 -21.44
N THR A 46 -1.20 5.09 -20.33
CA THR A 46 -0.86 4.61 -18.99
C THR A 46 -1.16 3.12 -18.85
N GLU A 47 -2.35 2.67 -19.24
CA GLU A 47 -2.76 1.27 -19.15
C GLU A 47 -1.91 0.36 -20.05
N LEU A 48 -1.54 0.81 -21.26
CA LEU A 48 -0.62 0.10 -22.15
C LEU A 48 0.78 -0.05 -21.52
N LEU A 49 1.28 0.99 -20.85
CA LEU A 49 2.55 0.91 -20.11
C LEU A 49 2.45 -0.01 -18.90
N ILE A 50 1.33 -0.03 -18.18
CA ILE A 50 1.10 -0.97 -17.06
C ILE A 50 1.09 -2.42 -17.57
N LEU A 51 0.57 -2.67 -18.77
CA LEU A 51 0.55 -3.99 -19.39
C LEU A 51 1.94 -4.46 -19.82
N LEU A 52 2.86 -3.55 -20.18
CA LEU A 52 4.16 -3.88 -20.76
C LEU A 52 4.97 -4.93 -19.97
N PRO A 53 5.16 -4.83 -18.63
CA PRO A 53 5.88 -5.86 -17.87
C PRO A 53 5.28 -7.26 -18.01
N PHE A 54 3.96 -7.40 -18.14
CA PHE A 54 3.31 -8.71 -18.26
C PHE A 54 3.62 -9.39 -19.60
N LEU A 55 3.83 -8.61 -20.66
CA LEU A 55 4.14 -9.14 -21.99
C LEU A 55 5.60 -9.59 -22.11
N MET A 56 6.49 -9.04 -21.28
CA MET A 56 7.93 -9.30 -21.35
C MET A 56 8.34 -10.54 -20.54
N LYS A 57 9.38 -11.26 -20.98
CA LYS A 57 9.99 -12.37 -20.21
C LYS A 57 11.02 -11.86 -19.19
N ARG A 58 11.69 -10.76 -19.52
CA ARG A 58 12.68 -10.08 -18.69
C ARG A 58 12.53 -8.58 -18.89
N PHE A 59 12.78 -7.79 -17.85
CA PHE A 59 12.79 -6.32 -17.93
C PHE A 59 14.09 -5.82 -17.28
N SER A 60 14.94 -5.10 -18.02
CA SER A 60 16.28 -4.68 -17.54
C SER A 60 17.09 -5.81 -16.84
N GLY A 61 17.06 -7.01 -17.43
CA GLY A 61 17.80 -8.17 -16.94
C GLY A 61 17.18 -8.93 -15.77
N THR A 62 16.11 -8.44 -15.13
CA THR A 62 15.38 -9.22 -14.11
C THR A 62 14.34 -10.11 -14.77
N PRO A 63 14.19 -11.38 -14.34
CA PRO A 63 13.12 -12.25 -14.82
C PRO A 63 11.76 -11.73 -14.34
N ILE A 64 10.81 -11.67 -15.26
CA ILE A 64 9.44 -11.27 -14.95
C ILE A 64 8.67 -12.48 -14.39
N GLY A 65 8.15 -12.32 -13.18
CA GLY A 65 7.27 -13.26 -12.49
C GLY A 65 6.19 -12.56 -11.68
N TRP A 66 5.34 -13.34 -11.02
CA TRP A 66 4.19 -12.82 -10.25
C TRP A 66 4.57 -11.91 -9.08
N LEU A 67 5.77 -12.10 -8.53
CA LEU A 67 6.33 -11.29 -7.43
C LEU A 67 7.24 -10.16 -7.92
N HIS A 68 7.27 -9.90 -9.24
CA HIS A 68 8.09 -8.82 -9.78
C HIS A 68 7.51 -7.46 -9.32
N PRO A 69 8.32 -6.51 -8.84
CA PRO A 69 7.85 -5.23 -8.31
C PRO A 69 7.01 -4.41 -9.30
N LEU A 70 7.25 -4.55 -10.61
CA LEU A 70 6.47 -3.86 -11.64
C LEU A 70 5.14 -4.55 -12.01
N ILE A 71 4.92 -5.79 -11.56
CA ILE A 71 3.69 -6.56 -11.83
C ILE A 71 2.80 -6.62 -10.61
N MET A 72 3.41 -6.83 -9.45
CA MET A 72 2.73 -7.21 -8.24
C MET A 72 1.70 -6.16 -7.79
N PRO A 73 2.04 -4.85 -7.67
CA PRO A 73 1.06 -3.83 -7.25
C PRO A 73 -0.16 -3.80 -8.16
N THR A 74 0.04 -3.85 -9.48
CA THR A 74 -1.04 -3.90 -10.49
C THR A 74 -1.92 -5.12 -10.31
N MET A 75 -1.32 -6.31 -10.19
CA MET A 75 -2.07 -7.55 -10.06
C MET A 75 -2.88 -7.59 -8.76
N PHE A 76 -2.32 -7.09 -7.66
CA PHE A 76 -3.05 -6.95 -6.40
C PHE A 76 -4.16 -5.90 -6.51
N GLY A 77 -3.91 -4.76 -7.16
CA GLY A 77 -4.92 -3.74 -7.41
C GLY A 77 -6.11 -4.28 -8.21
N VAL A 78 -5.85 -5.07 -9.26
CA VAL A 78 -6.88 -5.77 -10.03
C VAL A 78 -7.63 -6.78 -9.15
N ALA A 79 -6.91 -7.65 -8.46
CA ALA A 79 -7.53 -8.69 -7.63
C ALA A 79 -8.42 -8.09 -6.52
N PHE A 80 -7.91 -7.08 -5.81
CA PHE A 80 -8.68 -6.39 -4.77
C PHE A 80 -9.81 -5.53 -5.34
N GLY A 81 -9.64 -4.92 -6.52
CA GLY A 81 -10.70 -4.19 -7.20
C GLY A 81 -11.88 -5.11 -7.55
N LEU A 82 -11.59 -6.28 -8.14
CA LEU A 82 -12.59 -7.30 -8.46
C LEU A 82 -13.24 -7.88 -7.20
N LEU A 83 -12.46 -8.12 -6.14
CA LEU A 83 -12.98 -8.60 -4.86
C LEU A 83 -13.89 -7.57 -4.18
N ARG A 84 -13.59 -6.27 -4.32
CA ARG A 84 -14.36 -5.17 -3.72
C ARG A 84 -15.61 -4.83 -4.55
N ASN A 85 -15.55 -4.98 -5.86
CA ASN A 85 -16.66 -4.71 -6.75
C ASN A 85 -16.72 -5.82 -7.82
N PRO A 86 -17.35 -6.97 -7.51
CA PRO A 86 -17.45 -8.06 -8.48
C PRO A 86 -18.30 -7.68 -9.69
N ALA A 87 -19.23 -6.72 -9.56
CA ALA A 87 -20.00 -6.20 -10.69
C ALA A 87 -19.11 -5.52 -11.75
N SER A 88 -17.90 -5.09 -11.40
CA SER A 88 -16.91 -4.59 -12.38
C SER A 88 -16.47 -5.64 -13.42
N LEU A 89 -16.77 -6.93 -13.20
CA LEU A 89 -16.63 -7.94 -14.26
C LEU A 89 -17.56 -7.67 -15.45
N LEU A 90 -18.68 -6.99 -15.24
CA LEU A 90 -19.62 -6.61 -16.29
C LEU A 90 -19.29 -5.25 -16.93
N THR A 91 -18.25 -4.54 -16.47
CA THR A 91 -17.86 -3.22 -16.99
C THR A 91 -17.72 -3.16 -18.51
N PRO A 92 -17.11 -4.13 -19.22
CA PRO A 92 -16.99 -4.06 -20.68
C PRO A 92 -18.35 -4.04 -21.41
N ILE A 93 -19.41 -4.51 -20.75
CA ILE A 93 -20.78 -4.51 -21.26
C ILE A 93 -21.51 -3.26 -20.77
N SER A 94 -21.44 -2.97 -19.46
CA SER A 94 -22.20 -1.87 -18.85
C SER A 94 -21.74 -0.49 -19.31
N ILE A 95 -20.49 -0.34 -19.75
CA ILE A 95 -19.94 0.97 -20.08
C ILE A 95 -20.60 1.63 -21.29
N TRP A 96 -21.17 0.85 -22.21
CA TRP A 96 -21.94 1.38 -23.34
C TRP A 96 -23.30 1.95 -22.92
N PHE A 97 -23.71 1.73 -21.67
CA PHE A 97 -24.98 2.19 -21.11
C PHE A 97 -24.78 3.22 -19.99
N GLN A 98 -23.54 3.53 -19.61
CA GLN A 98 -23.22 4.46 -18.54
C GLN A 98 -22.73 5.77 -19.12
N THR A 99 -23.38 6.87 -18.75
CA THR A 99 -22.86 8.21 -19.02
C THR A 99 -21.88 8.59 -17.92
N GLU A 100 -20.59 8.70 -18.24
CA GLU A 100 -19.60 9.21 -17.28
C GLU A 100 -19.85 10.70 -17.03
N SER A 101 -20.28 11.06 -15.82
CA SER A 101 -20.34 12.45 -15.39
C SER A 101 -18.93 13.02 -15.19
N VAL A 102 -18.81 14.34 -15.26
CA VAL A 102 -17.61 15.03 -14.79
C VAL A 102 -17.32 14.59 -13.34
N PRO A 103 -16.05 14.34 -12.97
CA PRO A 103 -15.73 13.90 -11.62
C PRO A 103 -16.31 14.87 -10.58
N ASP A 104 -17.22 14.37 -9.74
CA ASP A 104 -17.70 15.15 -8.60
C ASP A 104 -16.63 15.14 -7.51
N HIS A 105 -16.18 16.34 -7.14
CA HIS A 105 -15.14 16.51 -6.14
C HIS A 105 -15.50 17.67 -5.22
N ILE A 106 -15.52 17.41 -3.91
CA ILE A 106 -16.00 18.34 -2.88
C ILE A 106 -15.30 19.73 -2.92
N LEU A 107 -14.03 19.79 -3.29
CA LEU A 107 -13.28 21.06 -3.41
C LEU A 107 -13.47 21.79 -4.74
N LEU A 108 -14.04 21.11 -5.74
CA LEU A 108 -14.16 21.59 -7.12
C LEU A 108 -15.63 21.68 -7.58
N ASN A 109 -16.59 21.46 -6.68
CA ASN A 109 -18.03 21.51 -6.94
C ASN A 109 -18.52 22.85 -7.53
N HIS A 110 -17.78 23.95 -7.30
CA HIS A 110 -18.08 25.28 -7.84
C HIS A 110 -17.26 25.63 -9.08
N TRP A 111 -16.38 24.74 -9.54
CA TRP A 111 -15.55 24.99 -10.72
C TRP A 111 -16.33 24.67 -11.99
N PRO A 112 -16.10 25.39 -13.09
CA PRO A 112 -16.61 24.98 -14.40
C PRO A 112 -16.05 23.61 -14.78
N ASP A 113 -16.89 22.75 -15.39
CA ASP A 113 -16.52 21.40 -15.85
C ASP A 113 -15.21 21.37 -16.63
N SER A 114 -14.99 22.34 -17.53
CA SER A 114 -13.74 22.48 -18.29
C SER A 114 -12.48 22.59 -17.42
N GLN A 115 -12.55 23.25 -16.26
CA GLN A 115 -11.43 23.37 -15.34
C GLN A 115 -11.21 22.07 -14.55
N VAL A 116 -12.28 21.39 -14.17
CA VAL A 116 -12.21 20.06 -13.52
C VAL A 116 -11.59 19.04 -14.48
N LEU A 117 -12.00 19.03 -15.74
CA LEU A 117 -11.42 18.18 -16.78
C LEU A 117 -9.96 18.54 -17.08
N ALA A 118 -9.58 19.82 -17.03
CA ALA A 118 -8.18 20.24 -17.15
C ALA A 118 -7.32 19.71 -15.99
N ALA A 119 -7.83 19.78 -14.76
CA ALA A 119 -7.15 19.21 -13.59
C ALA A 119 -7.03 17.67 -13.69
N GLN A 120 -8.06 16.99 -14.18
CA GLN A 120 -8.01 15.55 -14.44
C GLN A 120 -6.96 15.19 -15.49
N LEU A 121 -6.87 15.98 -16.57
CA LEU A 121 -5.87 15.81 -17.61
C LEU A 121 -4.45 15.95 -17.04
N GLN A 122 -4.23 16.94 -16.19
CA GLN A 122 -2.97 17.15 -15.49
C GLN A 122 -2.62 15.99 -14.55
N LEU A 123 -3.59 15.48 -13.78
CA LEU A 123 -3.42 14.31 -12.92
C LEU A 123 -3.02 13.07 -13.73
N ASN A 124 -3.70 12.81 -14.86
CA ASN A 124 -3.39 11.69 -15.74
C ASN A 124 -1.99 11.83 -16.34
N PHE A 125 -1.58 13.05 -16.71
CA PHE A 125 -0.23 13.30 -17.18
C PHE A 125 0.83 13.07 -16.09
N ILE A 126 0.58 13.51 -14.84
CA ILE A 126 1.45 13.23 -13.69
C ILE A 126 1.62 11.72 -13.48
N ASN A 127 0.53 10.95 -13.54
CA ASN A 127 0.55 9.50 -13.37
C ASN A 127 1.30 8.79 -14.50
N LEU A 128 1.08 9.21 -15.76
CA LEU A 128 1.81 8.67 -16.92
C LEU A 128 3.32 8.95 -16.78
N LEU A 129 3.68 10.19 -16.47
CA LEU A 129 5.07 10.61 -16.29
C LEU A 129 5.74 9.84 -15.14
N ALA A 130 5.04 9.65 -14.02
CA ALA A 130 5.51 8.86 -12.89
C ALA A 130 5.81 7.40 -13.29
N LEU A 131 4.94 6.77 -14.07
CA LEU A 131 5.12 5.40 -14.53
C LEU A 131 6.32 5.28 -15.49
N VAL A 132 6.43 6.19 -16.46
CA VAL A 132 7.58 6.26 -17.39
C VAL A 132 8.89 6.41 -16.61
N CYS A 133 8.93 7.33 -15.64
CA CYS A 133 10.12 7.57 -14.83
C CYS A 133 10.46 6.37 -13.93
N THR A 134 9.46 5.66 -13.40
CA THR A 134 9.66 4.41 -12.66
C THR A 134 10.35 3.37 -13.52
N TYR A 135 9.88 3.19 -14.77
CA TYR A 135 10.48 2.22 -15.70
C TYR A 135 11.89 2.62 -16.11
N ALA A 136 12.11 3.92 -16.39
CA ALA A 136 13.44 4.44 -16.69
C ALA A 136 14.41 4.23 -15.51
N GLY A 137 14.02 4.62 -14.30
CA GLY A 137 14.80 4.42 -13.08
C GLY A 137 15.07 2.94 -12.80
N PHE A 138 14.08 2.07 -13.04
CA PHE A 138 14.26 0.63 -12.92
C PHE A 138 15.29 0.11 -13.93
N ALA A 139 15.30 0.66 -15.15
CA ALA A 139 16.24 0.27 -16.19
C ALA A 139 17.68 0.77 -15.94
N MET A 140 17.85 1.91 -15.26
CA MET A 140 19.15 2.56 -15.01
C MET A 140 20.07 1.75 -14.09
N VAL A 141 19.54 1.08 -13.07
CA VAL A 141 20.36 0.24 -12.20
C VAL A 141 20.84 -0.95 -13.02
N ARG A 142 22.14 -1.02 -13.34
CA ARG A 142 22.74 -2.17 -14.03
C ARG A 142 23.63 -2.93 -13.07
N THR A 143 23.24 -4.14 -12.69
CA THR A 143 24.08 -4.98 -11.85
C THR A 143 24.81 -5.99 -12.72
N ARG A 144 26.10 -5.75 -13.00
CA ARG A 144 26.99 -6.70 -13.71
C ARG A 144 27.49 -7.86 -12.83
N ARG A 145 27.09 -7.92 -11.56
CA ARG A 145 27.62 -8.91 -10.61
C ARG A 145 26.98 -10.27 -10.85
N ARG A 146 27.83 -11.29 -11.06
CA ARG A 146 27.42 -12.69 -11.12
C ARG A 146 26.68 -13.08 -9.83
N PRO A 147 25.67 -13.97 -9.90
CA PRO A 147 25.05 -14.55 -8.73
C PRO A 147 26.17 -15.10 -7.83
N LYS A 148 26.18 -14.68 -6.57
CA LYS A 148 27.15 -15.21 -5.62
C LYS A 148 26.60 -16.55 -5.15
N SER A 149 27.36 -17.63 -5.27
CA SER A 149 27.13 -18.85 -4.49
C SER A 149 27.51 -18.55 -3.03
N GLY A 150 26.69 -17.76 -2.35
CA GLY A 150 26.85 -17.48 -0.93
C GLY A 150 26.64 -18.76 -0.14
N ARG A 151 27.30 -18.88 1.01
CA ARG A 151 26.90 -19.89 2.00
C ARG A 151 25.46 -19.56 2.43
N PRO A 152 24.56 -20.55 2.51
CA PRO A 152 23.19 -20.29 2.90
C PRO A 152 23.16 -19.62 4.27
N ILE A 153 22.40 -18.54 4.38
CA ILE A 153 22.21 -17.85 5.66
C ILE A 153 21.37 -18.77 6.53
N ARG A 154 21.99 -19.30 7.59
CA ARG A 154 21.27 -20.09 8.60
C ARG A 154 20.55 -19.12 9.53
N VAL A 155 19.22 -19.21 9.54
CA VAL A 155 18.39 -18.51 10.52
C VAL A 155 18.15 -19.45 11.69
N ASP A 156 18.51 -19.00 12.88
CA ASP A 156 18.32 -19.76 14.11
C ASP A 156 16.87 -19.58 14.59
N GLY A 157 16.07 -20.66 14.51
CA GLY A 157 14.67 -20.64 14.92
C GLY A 157 14.48 -20.28 16.39
N PHE A 158 15.42 -20.64 17.28
CA PHE A 158 15.34 -20.29 18.69
C PHE A 158 15.45 -18.78 18.90
N LYS A 159 16.39 -18.13 18.20
CA LYS A 159 16.53 -16.66 18.24
C LYS A 159 15.33 -15.95 17.64
N LEU A 160 14.75 -16.46 16.54
CA LEU A 160 13.52 -15.91 16.00
C LEU A 160 12.38 -15.95 17.04
N SER A 161 12.23 -17.07 17.75
CA SER A 161 11.24 -17.21 18.82
C SER A 161 11.48 -16.24 19.97
N ILE A 162 12.73 -16.06 20.43
CA ILE A 162 13.06 -15.06 21.46
C ILE A 162 12.70 -13.66 20.97
N PHE A 163 13.07 -13.30 19.74
CA PHE A 163 12.78 -11.99 19.19
C PHE A 163 11.27 -11.75 19.08
N PHE A 164 10.50 -12.76 18.64
CA PHE A 164 9.04 -12.71 18.60
C PHE A 164 8.46 -12.49 20.00
N LEU A 165 8.93 -13.24 21.01
CA LEU A 165 8.49 -13.07 22.40
C LEU A 165 8.83 -11.68 22.96
N LEU A 166 10.00 -11.14 22.63
CA LEU A 166 10.37 -9.78 23.02
C LEU A 166 9.41 -8.74 22.41
N CYS A 167 9.13 -8.83 21.11
CA CYS A 167 8.15 -7.96 20.45
C CYS A 167 6.77 -8.12 21.07
N LEU A 168 6.35 -9.35 21.38
CA LEU A 168 5.08 -9.66 22.03
C LEU A 168 4.99 -8.99 23.41
N LEU A 169 6.03 -9.11 24.24
CA LEU A 169 6.08 -8.47 25.57
C LEU A 169 5.99 -6.94 25.48
N VAL A 170 6.66 -6.33 24.49
CA VAL A 170 6.57 -4.88 24.25
C VAL A 170 5.14 -4.46 23.89
N VAL A 171 4.44 -5.26 23.08
CA VAL A 171 3.02 -5.01 22.73
C VAL A 171 2.10 -5.18 23.94
N MET A 172 2.33 -6.22 24.75
CA MET A 172 1.55 -6.44 25.97
C MET A 172 1.75 -5.33 26.99
N TYR A 173 3.00 -4.87 27.17
CA TYR A 173 3.31 -3.70 28.00
C TYR A 173 2.59 -2.45 27.49
N PHE A 174 2.60 -2.21 26.17
CA PHE A 174 1.87 -1.12 25.56
C PHE A 174 0.37 -1.18 25.88
N LEU A 175 -0.28 -2.32 25.65
CA LEU A 175 -1.70 -2.49 25.96
C LEU A 175 -2.01 -2.26 27.45
N GLN A 176 -1.15 -2.76 28.34
CA GLN A 176 -1.28 -2.51 29.78
C GLN A 176 -1.15 -1.02 30.12
N SER A 177 -0.20 -0.31 29.50
CA SER A 177 0.01 1.13 29.70
C SER A 177 -1.16 1.99 29.24
N GLN A 178 -1.99 1.48 28.32
CA GLN A 178 -3.23 2.12 27.87
C GLN A 178 -4.43 1.79 28.77
N GLY A 179 -4.20 1.18 29.93
CA GLY A 179 -5.25 0.75 30.85
C GLY A 179 -5.90 -0.59 30.45
N GLY A 180 -5.23 -1.39 29.62
CA GLY A 180 -5.69 -2.70 29.16
C GLY A 180 -6.37 -2.66 27.78
N ILE A 181 -6.76 -3.84 27.29
CA ILE A 181 -7.30 -4.02 25.94
C ILE A 181 -8.61 -3.25 25.72
N LEU A 182 -9.52 -3.27 26.69
CA LEU A 182 -10.83 -2.61 26.57
C LEU A 182 -10.68 -1.09 26.46
N ASN A 183 -9.87 -0.50 27.33
CA ASN A 183 -9.58 0.94 27.30
C ASN A 183 -8.87 1.33 26.00
N HIS A 184 -7.93 0.51 25.52
CA HIS A 184 -7.27 0.73 24.23
C HIS A 184 -8.25 0.68 23.02
N ILE A 185 -9.21 -0.23 23.03
CA ILE A 185 -10.24 -0.30 21.98
C ILE A 185 -11.15 0.94 22.03
N ALA A 186 -11.51 1.40 23.23
CA ALA A 186 -12.27 2.63 23.40
C ALA A 186 -11.50 3.86 22.89
N THR A 187 -10.18 3.97 23.14
CA THR A 187 -9.36 5.08 22.63
C THR A 187 -9.22 5.04 21.10
N LEU A 188 -9.23 3.86 20.47
CA LEU A 188 -9.24 3.71 19.01
C LEU A 188 -10.52 4.27 18.35
N ALA A 189 -11.64 4.30 19.08
CA ALA A 189 -12.89 4.89 18.60
C ALA A 189 -12.73 6.40 18.37
N TYR A 190 -12.10 7.11 19.31
CA TYR A 190 -11.85 8.56 19.25
C TYR A 190 -10.81 9.02 18.21
N GLY A 191 -10.20 8.08 17.47
CA GLY A 191 -9.35 8.38 16.32
C GLY A 191 -7.90 7.96 16.48
N ARG A 192 -7.33 7.38 15.42
CA ARG A 192 -5.99 6.76 15.41
C ARG A 192 -4.84 7.77 15.44
N PHE A 193 -5.08 9.03 15.06
CA PHE A 193 -4.02 10.03 14.91
C PHE A 193 -3.41 10.43 16.25
N ARG A 194 -4.24 10.69 17.26
CA ARG A 194 -3.77 11.05 18.62
C ARG A 194 -2.90 9.95 19.22
N MET A 195 -3.31 8.70 19.06
CA MET A 195 -2.52 7.57 19.57
C MET A 195 -1.17 7.38 18.87
N ARG A 196 -1.08 7.66 17.57
CA ARG A 196 0.18 7.56 16.82
C ARG A 196 1.23 8.57 17.26
N GLU A 197 0.81 9.71 17.80
CA GLU A 197 1.73 10.79 18.17
C GLU A 197 2.63 10.42 19.35
N LEU A 198 2.10 9.72 20.35
CA LEU A 198 2.86 9.33 21.55
C LEU A 198 3.36 7.88 21.48
N SER A 199 2.57 6.98 20.90
CA SER A 199 2.80 5.53 20.97
C SER A 199 3.24 4.92 19.64
N GLY A 200 3.66 5.74 18.67
CA GLY A 200 3.99 5.29 17.32
C GLY A 200 5.01 4.15 17.25
N HIS A 201 6.00 4.13 18.14
CA HIS A 201 7.03 3.09 18.18
C HIS A 201 6.47 1.71 18.57
N PHE A 202 5.50 1.65 19.50
CA PHE A 202 4.82 0.40 19.84
C PHE A 202 4.01 -0.14 18.66
N LEU A 203 3.33 0.74 17.92
CA LEU A 203 2.58 0.36 16.72
C LEU A 203 3.50 -0.22 15.63
N VAL A 204 4.72 0.31 15.49
CA VAL A 204 5.72 -0.20 14.56
C VAL A 204 6.20 -1.60 14.96
N ILE A 205 6.52 -1.82 16.23
CA ILE A 205 6.95 -3.12 16.74
C ILE A 205 5.83 -4.16 16.58
N ASN A 206 4.60 -3.78 16.91
CA ASN A 206 3.43 -4.62 16.69
C ASN A 206 3.22 -4.99 15.21
N GLY A 207 3.34 -4.00 14.33
CA GLY A 207 3.30 -4.18 12.87
C GLY A 207 4.39 -5.10 12.34
N PHE A 208 5.48 -5.26 13.07
CA PHE A 208 6.61 -6.12 12.70
C PHE A 208 6.42 -7.60 13.09
N LEU A 209 5.56 -7.92 14.07
CA LEU A 209 5.34 -9.30 14.53
C LEU A 209 5.02 -10.30 13.40
N PRO A 210 4.12 -9.99 12.44
CA PRO A 210 3.86 -10.92 11.34
C PRO A 210 5.08 -11.15 10.44
N TYR A 211 5.97 -10.16 10.30
CA TYR A 211 7.18 -10.30 9.48
C TYR A 211 8.20 -11.25 10.10
N VAL A 212 8.27 -11.35 11.43
CA VAL A 212 9.11 -12.34 12.12
C VAL A 212 8.64 -13.76 11.77
N MET A 213 7.33 -13.99 11.77
CA MET A 213 6.74 -15.26 11.36
C MET A 213 6.97 -15.52 9.87
N LEU A 214 6.71 -14.54 9.00
CA LEU A 214 6.97 -14.67 7.57
C LEU A 214 8.43 -15.00 7.26
N LEU A 215 9.38 -14.46 8.02
CA LEU A 215 10.80 -14.79 7.89
C LEU A 215 11.08 -16.25 8.29
N TRP A 216 10.44 -16.77 9.35
CA TRP A 216 10.51 -18.20 9.68
C TRP A 216 9.99 -19.05 8.53
N TYR A 217 8.85 -18.70 7.94
CA TYR A 217 8.30 -19.45 6.81
C TYR A 217 9.17 -19.37 5.55
N ALA A 218 9.70 -18.18 5.23
CA ALA A 218 10.62 -17.97 4.12
C ALA A 218 11.91 -18.80 4.25
N TYR A 219 12.37 -19.03 5.49
CA TYR A 219 13.52 -19.88 5.77
C TYR A 219 13.18 -21.37 5.77
N GLN A 220 12.03 -21.75 6.32
CA GLN A 220 11.57 -23.13 6.44
C GLN A 220 10.16 -23.30 5.85
N PRO A 221 10.04 -23.75 4.59
CA PRO A 221 8.74 -23.95 3.94
C PRO A 221 7.82 -24.95 4.64
N LYS A 222 8.37 -25.83 5.49
CA LYS A 222 7.59 -26.77 6.32
C LYS A 222 6.95 -26.10 7.55
N ALA A 223 7.30 -24.85 7.87
CA ALA A 223 6.78 -24.13 9.05
C ALA A 223 5.25 -24.01 9.04
N LEU A 224 4.60 -23.94 7.88
CA LEU A 224 3.13 -23.94 7.77
C LEU A 224 2.45 -25.18 8.38
N ARG A 225 3.18 -26.30 8.52
CA ARG A 225 2.67 -27.52 9.18
C ARG A 225 2.88 -27.50 10.69
N SER A 226 3.66 -26.56 11.21
CA SER A 226 3.93 -26.43 12.63
C SER A 226 2.75 -25.71 13.32
N PRO A 227 2.12 -26.32 14.34
CA PRO A 227 1.06 -25.66 15.09
C PRO A 227 1.57 -24.39 15.80
N LEU A 228 2.85 -24.38 16.21
CA LEU A 228 3.48 -23.21 16.84
C LEU A 228 3.57 -22.03 15.88
N PHE A 229 3.91 -22.29 14.61
CA PHE A 229 3.91 -21.25 13.58
C PHE A 229 2.50 -20.68 13.38
N LEU A 230 1.50 -21.55 13.22
CA LEU A 230 0.12 -21.13 12.97
C LEU A 230 -0.42 -20.32 14.15
N LEU A 231 -0.21 -20.79 15.37
CA LEU A 231 -0.61 -20.09 16.60
C LEU A 231 0.09 -18.73 16.71
N GLY A 232 1.41 -18.67 16.52
CA GLY A 232 2.17 -17.42 16.57
C GLY A 232 1.74 -16.42 15.49
N PHE A 233 1.45 -16.89 14.28
CA PHE A 233 0.96 -16.05 13.20
C PHE A 233 -0.44 -15.51 13.49
N VAL A 234 -1.36 -16.34 13.98
CA VAL A 234 -2.71 -15.91 14.39
C VAL A 234 -2.63 -14.89 15.52
N ILE A 235 -1.80 -15.11 16.54
CA ILE A 235 -1.57 -14.15 17.63
C ILE A 235 -1.05 -12.82 17.06
N ALA A 236 -0.07 -12.85 16.15
CA ALA A 236 0.46 -11.65 15.52
C ALA A 236 -0.61 -10.88 14.74
N LEU A 237 -1.50 -11.57 14.02
CA LEU A 237 -2.64 -10.95 13.34
C LEU A 237 -3.62 -10.33 14.33
N LEU A 238 -4.02 -11.07 15.37
CA LEU A 238 -4.96 -10.57 16.38
C LEU A 238 -4.42 -9.33 17.07
N LEU A 239 -3.15 -9.34 17.49
CA LEU A 239 -2.51 -8.17 18.09
C LEU A 239 -2.36 -7.01 17.09
N GLN A 240 -2.05 -7.30 15.82
CA GLN A 240 -2.06 -6.29 14.76
C GLN A 240 -3.40 -5.58 14.67
N PHE A 241 -4.51 -6.32 14.73
CA PHE A 241 -5.83 -5.74 14.76
C PHE A 241 -6.10 -4.95 16.05
N VAL A 242 -5.94 -5.58 17.21
CA VAL A 242 -6.26 -4.99 18.53
C VAL A 242 -5.52 -3.67 18.73
N VAL A 243 -4.24 -3.62 18.38
CA VAL A 243 -3.40 -2.44 18.60
C VAL A 243 -3.70 -1.32 17.60
N THR A 244 -3.91 -1.64 16.32
CA THR A 244 -4.06 -0.60 15.28
C THR A 244 -5.50 -0.24 14.96
N GLY A 245 -6.46 -1.10 15.35
CA GLY A 245 -7.84 -1.10 14.88
C GLY A 245 -7.96 -1.21 13.35
N SER A 246 -6.87 -1.56 12.64
CA SER A 246 -6.78 -1.45 11.19
C SER A 246 -7.04 -2.80 10.52
N ARG A 247 -8.28 -2.92 10.06
CA ARG A 247 -8.78 -3.92 9.12
C ARG A 247 -7.84 -4.21 7.93
N SER A 248 -7.41 -3.16 7.21
CA SER A 248 -6.44 -3.28 6.12
C SER A 248 -5.09 -3.88 6.54
N GLY A 249 -4.73 -3.74 7.83
CA GLY A 249 -3.49 -4.24 8.41
C GLY A 249 -3.43 -5.76 8.56
N LEU A 250 -4.58 -6.46 8.47
CA LEU A 250 -4.64 -7.93 8.51
C LEU A 250 -4.42 -8.56 7.14
N PHE A 251 -4.89 -7.91 6.08
CA PHE A 251 -4.72 -8.44 4.73
C PHE A 251 -3.26 -8.47 4.30
N SER A 252 -2.49 -7.42 4.64
CA SER A 252 -1.10 -7.32 4.18
C SER A 252 -0.26 -8.53 4.62
N PRO A 253 -0.23 -8.94 5.90
CA PRO A 253 0.46 -10.16 6.32
C PRO A 253 -0.04 -11.46 5.65
N ILE A 254 -1.34 -11.59 5.41
CA ILE A 254 -1.92 -12.77 4.74
C ILE A 254 -1.48 -12.81 3.27
N ALA A 255 -1.54 -11.66 2.58
CA ALA A 255 -1.08 -11.52 1.21
C ALA A 255 0.43 -11.78 1.10
N LEU A 256 1.21 -11.33 2.08
CA LEU A 256 2.63 -11.62 2.20
C LEU A 256 2.89 -13.12 2.44
N LEU A 257 2.10 -13.80 3.27
CA LEU A 257 2.19 -15.25 3.50
C LEU A 257 1.96 -16.01 2.19
N LEU A 258 0.93 -15.63 1.43
CA LEU A 258 0.65 -16.18 0.11
C LEU A 258 1.79 -15.88 -0.89
N ALA A 259 2.40 -14.70 -0.81
CA ALA A 259 3.54 -14.34 -1.65
C ALA A 259 4.79 -15.20 -1.33
N VAL A 260 5.09 -15.46 -0.06
CA VAL A 260 6.16 -16.41 0.33
C VAL A 260 5.82 -17.84 -0.14
N TRP A 261 4.55 -18.24 -0.05
CA TRP A 261 4.09 -19.52 -0.58
C TRP A 261 4.30 -19.62 -2.10
N MET A 262 3.94 -18.56 -2.84
CA MET A 262 4.15 -18.45 -4.29
C MET A 262 5.63 -18.53 -4.66
N PHE A 263 6.49 -17.93 -3.84
CA PHE A 263 7.94 -17.98 -4.03
C PHE A 263 8.47 -19.42 -3.96
N HIS A 264 8.07 -20.18 -2.95
CA HIS A 264 8.52 -21.57 -2.77
C HIS A 264 7.88 -22.56 -3.74
N ASN A 265 6.61 -22.37 -4.12
CA ASN A 265 5.87 -23.35 -4.92
C ASN A 265 5.83 -23.01 -6.42
N HIS A 266 6.28 -21.80 -6.81
CA HIS A 266 6.26 -21.29 -8.18
C HIS A 266 4.88 -21.34 -8.87
N ARG A 267 3.81 -21.39 -8.08
CA ARG A 267 2.41 -21.48 -8.55
C ARG A 267 1.60 -20.35 -7.93
N LEU A 268 0.51 -19.96 -8.61
CA LEU A 268 -0.48 -19.06 -8.05
C LEU A 268 -1.50 -19.86 -7.23
N PRO A 269 -1.73 -19.53 -5.95
CA PRO A 269 -2.71 -20.21 -5.13
C PRO A 269 -4.11 -19.63 -5.37
N ALA A 270 -4.62 -19.62 -6.60
CA ALA A 270 -5.84 -18.89 -6.96
C ALA A 270 -7.02 -19.17 -6.01
N LEU A 271 -7.34 -20.45 -5.78
CA LEU A 271 -8.42 -20.85 -4.86
C LEU A 271 -8.15 -20.42 -3.41
N ARG A 272 -6.94 -20.66 -2.89
CA ARG A 272 -6.61 -20.29 -1.49
C ARG A 272 -6.58 -18.78 -1.32
N GLY A 273 -6.08 -18.04 -2.30
CA GLY A 273 -6.08 -16.59 -2.31
C GLY A 273 -7.49 -16.02 -2.34
N MET A 274 -8.38 -16.59 -3.15
CA MET A 274 -9.80 -16.22 -3.17
C MET A 274 -10.48 -16.50 -1.82
N LEU A 275 -10.28 -17.68 -1.24
CA LEU A 275 -10.82 -18.02 0.08
C LEU A 275 -10.27 -17.11 1.18
N SER A 276 -8.96 -16.84 1.19
CA SER A 276 -8.34 -15.89 2.13
C SER A 276 -8.88 -14.48 1.95
N GLY A 277 -9.10 -14.04 0.71
CA GLY A 277 -9.71 -12.74 0.40
C GLY A 277 -11.13 -12.64 0.93
N LEU A 278 -11.96 -13.67 0.70
CA LEU A 278 -13.32 -13.74 1.21
C LEU A 278 -13.36 -13.70 2.74
N VAL A 279 -12.58 -14.58 3.40
CA VAL A 279 -12.50 -14.60 4.88
C VAL A 279 -12.08 -13.23 5.41
N ALA A 280 -11.08 -12.60 4.80
CA ALA A 280 -10.60 -11.33 5.27
C ALA A 280 -11.60 -10.19 5.03
N ILE A 281 -12.40 -10.22 3.95
CA ILE A 281 -13.55 -9.31 3.73
C ILE A 281 -14.61 -9.50 4.81
N LEU A 282 -14.99 -10.75 5.11
CA LEU A 282 -16.00 -11.04 6.15
C LEU A 282 -15.52 -10.54 7.53
N MET A 283 -14.24 -10.76 7.84
CA MET A 283 -13.62 -10.21 9.04
C MET A 283 -13.64 -8.67 9.07
N LEU A 284 -13.66 -7.98 7.92
CA LEU A 284 -13.76 -6.52 7.92
C LEU A 284 -15.10 -6.00 8.45
N GLY A 285 -16.20 -6.64 8.11
CA GLY A 285 -17.51 -6.22 8.62
C GLY A 285 -17.59 -6.42 10.12
N ALA A 286 -17.31 -7.65 10.57
CA ALA A 286 -17.40 -8.03 11.97
C ALA A 286 -16.50 -7.16 12.88
N LEU A 287 -15.28 -6.88 12.43
CA LEU A 287 -14.34 -6.02 13.15
C LEU A 287 -14.68 -4.52 13.06
N GLY A 288 -15.43 -4.12 12.03
CA GLY A 288 -16.00 -2.78 11.91
C GLY A 288 -17.04 -2.51 12.98
N ASP A 289 -17.92 -3.48 13.23
CA ASP A 289 -18.97 -3.39 14.25
C ASP A 289 -18.43 -3.29 15.67
N ILE A 290 -17.43 -4.11 16.01
CA ILE A 290 -16.71 -4.03 17.30
C ILE A 290 -16.12 -2.63 17.51
N ARG A 291 -15.62 -2.00 16.45
CA ARG A 291 -15.07 -0.65 16.54
C ARG A 291 -16.16 0.39 16.72
N ARG A 292 -17.31 0.22 16.07
CA ARG A 292 -18.46 1.14 16.20
C ARG A 292 -19.09 1.05 17.60
N SER A 293 -19.21 -0.15 18.18
CA SER A 293 -19.70 -0.32 19.56
C SER A 293 -18.76 0.32 20.60
N GLY A 294 -17.47 0.43 20.31
CA GLY A 294 -16.55 1.20 21.15
C GLY A 294 -16.96 2.66 21.41
N PHE A 295 -17.76 3.28 20.52
CA PHE A 295 -18.30 4.62 20.75
C PHE A 295 -19.40 4.68 21.82
N SER A 296 -20.13 3.60 22.08
CA SER A 296 -21.15 3.54 23.14
C SER A 296 -20.56 3.24 24.52
N GLY A 297 -19.23 3.13 24.65
CA GLY A 297 -18.54 2.85 25.90
C GLY A 297 -18.59 1.39 26.35
N SER A 298 -19.31 0.53 25.62
CA SER A 298 -19.35 -0.92 25.82
C SER A 298 -18.94 -1.64 24.53
N VAL A 299 -17.97 -2.54 24.63
CA VAL A 299 -17.59 -3.39 23.49
C VAL A 299 -18.58 -4.52 23.38
N ASP A 300 -19.49 -4.43 22.40
CA ASP A 300 -20.45 -5.49 22.15
C ASP A 300 -19.84 -6.58 21.26
N PHE A 301 -19.63 -7.77 21.83
CA PHE A 301 -19.13 -8.95 21.12
C PHE A 301 -20.26 -9.75 20.43
N SER A 302 -21.53 -9.42 20.67
CA SER A 302 -22.67 -10.07 20.01
C SER A 302 -22.58 -9.93 18.48
N ALA A 303 -22.02 -8.82 17.99
CA ALA A 303 -21.79 -8.56 16.57
C ALA A 303 -20.92 -9.62 15.87
N LEU A 304 -20.09 -10.36 16.60
CA LEU A 304 -19.34 -11.50 16.03
C LEU A 304 -20.24 -12.70 15.72
N PHE A 305 -21.33 -12.86 16.48
CA PHE A 305 -22.28 -13.97 16.34
C PHE A 305 -23.47 -13.61 15.44
N GLU A 306 -23.87 -12.33 15.39
CA GLU A 306 -24.99 -11.83 14.58
C GLU A 306 -24.58 -11.33 13.18
N PHE A 307 -23.38 -11.70 12.73
CA PHE A 307 -22.79 -11.19 11.50
C PHE A 307 -23.68 -11.42 10.27
N ARG A 308 -24.13 -10.32 9.65
CA ARG A 308 -24.85 -10.33 8.37
C ARG A 308 -23.91 -9.91 7.24
N VAL A 309 -23.70 -10.81 6.27
CA VAL A 309 -22.80 -10.58 5.13
C VAL A 309 -23.18 -9.33 4.32
N THR A 310 -24.48 -9.07 4.17
CA THR A 310 -25.01 -7.96 3.36
C THR A 310 -24.72 -6.60 3.97
N SER A 311 -24.97 -6.39 5.27
CA SER A 311 -24.70 -5.11 5.93
C SER A 311 -23.20 -4.83 6.00
N ALA A 312 -22.40 -5.85 6.34
CA ALA A 312 -20.94 -5.77 6.32
C ALA A 312 -20.38 -5.30 4.97
N TRP A 313 -21.02 -5.73 3.88
CA TRP A 313 -20.65 -5.35 2.53
C TRP A 313 -21.01 -3.89 2.23
N GLU A 314 -22.24 -3.48 2.54
CA GLU A 314 -22.75 -2.10 2.37
C GLU A 314 -21.90 -1.09 3.16
N ASP A 315 -21.64 -1.36 4.44
CA ASP A 315 -20.78 -0.52 5.30
C ASP A 315 -19.36 -0.39 4.75
N THR A 316 -18.84 -1.46 4.16
CA THR A 316 -17.51 -1.46 3.54
C THR A 316 -17.50 -0.62 2.27
N GLN A 317 -18.58 -0.65 1.48
CA GLN A 317 -18.71 0.20 0.28
C GLN A 317 -18.78 1.68 0.67
N GLU A 318 -19.66 2.04 1.61
CA GLU A 318 -19.85 3.43 2.07
C GLU A 318 -18.54 4.00 2.64
N GLU A 319 -17.84 3.27 3.52
CA GLU A 319 -16.57 3.74 4.07
C GLU A 319 -15.50 3.94 3.00
N LEU A 320 -15.49 3.09 1.98
CA LEU A 320 -14.48 3.17 0.94
C LEU A 320 -14.81 4.26 -0.11
N GLU A 321 -16.09 4.60 -0.31
CA GLU A 321 -16.54 5.77 -1.07
C GLU A 321 -16.25 7.06 -0.30
N ALA A 322 -16.53 7.10 1.00
CA ALA A 322 -16.17 8.23 1.86
C ALA A 322 -14.65 8.49 1.91
N ARG A 323 -13.84 7.45 1.64
CA ARG A 323 -12.37 7.53 1.56
C ARG A 323 -11.82 7.76 0.16
N SER A 324 -12.63 7.66 -0.89
CA SER A 324 -12.18 7.89 -2.26
C SER A 324 -12.09 9.38 -2.62
N THR A 325 -11.98 10.27 -1.63
CA THR A 325 -11.67 11.69 -1.87
C THR A 325 -10.38 11.77 -2.67
N ASP A 326 -10.50 12.06 -3.97
CA ASP A 326 -9.39 12.07 -4.91
C ASP A 326 -8.48 13.27 -4.64
N THR A 327 -7.69 13.15 -3.58
CA THR A 327 -6.73 14.18 -3.17
C THR A 327 -5.69 14.43 -4.26
N GLY A 328 -5.50 13.48 -5.19
CA GLY A 328 -4.66 13.68 -6.36
C GLY A 328 -5.23 14.73 -7.30
N LEU A 329 -6.55 14.67 -7.57
CA LEU A 329 -7.25 15.66 -8.37
C LEU A 329 -7.21 17.05 -7.72
N ALA A 330 -7.43 17.13 -6.41
CA ALA A 330 -7.31 18.37 -5.66
C ALA A 330 -5.92 19.00 -5.77
N VAL A 331 -4.85 18.20 -5.65
CA VAL A 331 -3.47 18.66 -5.82
C VAL A 331 -3.23 19.15 -7.24
N ALA A 332 -3.69 18.42 -8.26
CA ALA A 332 -3.51 18.82 -9.65
C ALA A 332 -4.26 20.12 -9.98
N ALA A 333 -5.46 20.31 -9.42
CA ALA A 333 -6.28 21.50 -9.64
C ALA A 333 -5.70 22.75 -8.94
N LEU A 334 -5.25 22.60 -7.69
CA LEU A 334 -4.96 23.74 -6.82
C LEU A 334 -3.48 24.15 -6.83
N VAL A 335 -2.57 23.32 -7.32
CA VAL A 335 -1.12 23.56 -7.28
C VAL A 335 -0.55 23.76 -8.70
N PRO A 336 0.20 24.85 -8.97
CA PRO A 336 0.70 25.84 -8.01
C PRO A 336 -0.19 27.07 -7.82
N ASP A 337 -1.28 27.19 -8.58
CA ASP A 337 -1.96 28.48 -8.77
C ASP A 337 -2.65 29.01 -7.52
N GLN A 338 -3.27 28.11 -6.71
CA GLN A 338 -3.95 28.48 -5.46
C GLN A 338 -3.15 28.08 -4.22
N ARG A 339 -2.28 27.08 -4.34
CA ARG A 339 -1.45 26.56 -3.26
C ARG A 339 -0.02 26.38 -3.73
N SER A 340 0.92 26.95 -2.97
CA SER A 340 2.34 26.87 -3.28
C SER A 340 2.86 25.43 -3.22
N PHE A 341 3.97 25.19 -3.92
CA PHE A 341 4.73 23.96 -3.75
C PHE A 341 5.20 23.78 -2.29
N LEU A 342 5.34 22.52 -1.87
CA LEU A 342 5.83 22.16 -0.53
C LEU A 342 7.36 22.09 -0.44
N TYR A 343 8.08 22.22 -1.57
CA TYR A 343 9.54 22.28 -1.66
C TYR A 343 10.28 21.16 -0.91
N GLY A 344 9.69 19.96 -0.86
CA GLY A 344 10.30 18.78 -0.23
C GLY A 344 9.90 18.55 1.21
N ASN A 345 9.09 19.42 1.83
CA ASN A 345 8.73 19.33 3.24
C ASN A 345 8.15 17.95 3.62
N THR A 346 7.35 17.33 2.76
CA THR A 346 6.76 16.02 3.07
C THR A 346 7.79 14.90 3.00
N TYR A 347 8.74 14.96 2.07
CA TYR A 347 9.85 14.01 1.98
C TYR A 347 10.86 14.17 3.11
N VAL A 348 11.11 15.40 3.56
CA VAL A 348 11.87 15.66 4.79
C VAL A 348 11.14 15.09 5.99
N ALA A 349 9.81 15.24 6.08
CA ALA A 349 9.01 14.60 7.12
C ALA A 349 9.18 13.08 7.13
N ALA A 350 9.22 12.46 5.94
CA ALA A 350 9.50 11.06 5.79
C ALA A 350 10.90 10.73 6.35
N LEU A 351 11.97 11.37 5.90
CA LEU A 351 13.32 11.05 6.41
C LEU A 351 13.51 11.33 7.90
N ALA A 352 12.88 12.39 8.41
CA ALA A 352 12.94 12.80 9.80
C ALA A 352 12.02 11.99 10.71
N PHE A 353 11.32 10.95 10.23
CA PHE A 353 10.35 10.22 11.06
C PHE A 353 10.97 9.69 12.37
N TRP A 354 12.26 9.35 12.36
CA TRP A 354 13.02 8.86 13.52
C TRP A 354 13.23 9.88 14.63
N VAL A 355 13.16 11.18 14.31
CA VAL A 355 13.36 12.25 15.28
C VAL A 355 12.05 12.42 16.09
N PRO A 356 12.06 12.17 17.41
CA PRO A 356 10.90 12.39 18.27
C PRO A 356 10.48 13.87 18.26
N ARG A 357 9.17 14.13 18.38
CA ARG A 357 8.66 15.51 18.47
C ARG A 357 9.13 16.25 19.72
N SER A 358 9.54 15.55 20.78
CA SER A 358 10.17 16.16 21.96
C SER A 358 11.52 16.81 21.64
N LEU A 359 12.27 16.29 20.66
CA LEU A 359 13.54 16.85 20.20
C LEU A 359 13.34 17.88 19.07
N TRP A 360 12.32 17.69 18.23
CA TRP A 360 11.99 18.60 17.13
C TRP A 360 10.48 18.82 17.04
N GLN A 361 9.98 19.79 17.81
CA GLN A 361 8.54 20.10 17.89
C GLN A 361 7.97 20.53 16.53
N GLY A 362 8.70 21.40 15.82
CA GLY A 362 8.35 21.92 14.49
C GLY A 362 8.66 20.98 13.32
N LYS A 363 8.86 19.68 13.56
CA LYS A 363 9.15 18.70 12.51
C LYS A 363 8.03 18.70 11.44
N PRO A 364 8.38 18.76 10.14
CA PRO A 364 7.42 18.67 9.05
C PRO A 364 6.49 17.46 9.16
N ARG A 365 5.27 17.59 8.63
CA ARG A 365 4.27 16.51 8.59
C ARG A 365 4.23 15.89 7.20
N GLY A 366 3.72 14.67 7.11
CA GLY A 366 3.55 14.01 5.81
C GLY A 366 2.45 14.66 4.98
N ALA A 367 2.45 14.38 3.67
CA ALA A 367 1.56 15.01 2.70
C ALA A 367 0.08 14.95 3.07
N GLY A 368 -0.36 13.89 3.77
CA GLY A 368 -1.77 13.80 4.14
C GLY A 368 -2.23 14.84 5.17
N ALA A 369 -1.38 15.22 6.12
CA ALA A 369 -1.69 16.31 7.03
C ALA A 369 -1.71 17.67 6.30
N HIS A 370 -0.82 17.85 5.32
CA HIS A 370 -0.83 19.03 4.45
C HIS A 370 -2.10 19.09 3.60
N ALA A 371 -2.54 17.98 3.01
CA ALA A 371 -3.80 17.91 2.27
C ALA A 371 -4.98 18.32 3.15
N ALA A 372 -5.08 17.75 4.35
CA ALA A 372 -6.17 18.07 5.28
C ALA A 372 -6.15 19.51 5.78
N ALA A 373 -4.99 20.08 6.05
CA ALA A 373 -4.88 21.46 6.53
C ALA A 373 -5.07 22.48 5.40
N LEU A 374 -4.31 22.33 4.32
CA LEU A 374 -4.15 23.35 3.28
C LEU A 374 -5.21 23.23 2.17
N LEU A 375 -5.55 22.01 1.74
CA LEU A 375 -6.54 21.82 0.67
C LEU A 375 -7.95 21.79 1.24
N PHE A 376 -8.22 20.84 2.14
CA PHE A 376 -9.58 20.64 2.68
C PHE A 376 -9.94 21.58 3.83
N GLY A 377 -8.95 21.98 4.63
CA GLY A 377 -9.15 22.85 5.79
C GLY A 377 -9.02 24.34 5.48
N GLY A 378 -8.67 24.70 4.23
CA GLY A 378 -8.55 26.10 3.81
C GLY A 378 -7.42 26.90 4.47
N ARG A 379 -6.55 26.28 5.30
CA ARG A 379 -5.49 26.99 6.03
C ARG A 379 -4.38 27.44 5.10
N ASP A 380 -3.77 28.58 5.43
CA ASP A 380 -2.60 29.08 4.70
C ASP A 380 -1.29 28.47 5.22
N THR A 381 -1.24 28.07 6.49
CA THR A 381 -0.06 27.45 7.11
C THR A 381 -0.40 26.20 7.92
N MET A 382 0.64 25.41 8.17
CA MET A 382 0.57 24.21 9.02
C MET A 382 0.64 24.51 10.53
N ASP A 383 0.83 25.78 10.91
CA ASP A 383 1.06 26.14 12.30
C ASP A 383 -0.17 25.83 13.14
N GLY A 384 0.05 25.15 14.28
CA GLY A 384 -1.01 24.72 15.18
C GLY A 384 -1.93 23.61 14.65
N TYR A 385 -1.72 23.08 13.43
CA TYR A 385 -2.57 22.01 12.91
C TYR A 385 -2.32 20.69 13.65
N GLN A 386 -3.35 20.16 14.33
CA GLN A 386 -3.31 18.88 15.04
C GLN A 386 -4.30 17.84 14.49
N GLY A 387 -4.93 18.13 13.35
CA GLY A 387 -5.91 17.24 12.72
C GLY A 387 -5.30 16.00 12.07
N GLY A 388 -6.18 15.19 11.48
CA GLY A 388 -5.82 13.99 10.73
C GLY A 388 -5.15 14.29 9.39
N GLY A 389 -5.25 13.35 8.45
CA GLY A 389 -4.72 13.56 7.11
C GLY A 389 -5.52 12.82 6.04
N TYR A 390 -5.63 13.42 4.86
CA TYR A 390 -6.18 12.78 3.67
C TYR A 390 -5.05 12.14 2.87
N PRO A 391 -5.12 10.85 2.50
CA PRO A 391 -4.02 10.19 1.82
C PRO A 391 -3.74 10.84 0.46
N VAL A 392 -2.49 11.29 0.25
CA VAL A 392 -1.99 11.75 -1.05
C VAL A 392 -1.20 10.60 -1.69
N SER A 393 -1.48 10.27 -2.94
CA SER A 393 -0.71 9.28 -3.69
C SER A 393 0.66 9.85 -4.12
N GLY A 394 1.64 8.98 -4.40
CA GLY A 394 3.02 9.42 -4.63
C GLY A 394 3.22 10.38 -5.81
N GLY A 395 2.44 10.24 -6.89
CA GLY A 395 2.53 11.10 -8.09
C GLY A 395 2.18 12.55 -7.76
N PRO A 396 0.94 12.80 -7.31
CA PRO A 396 0.52 14.10 -6.79
C PRO A 396 1.40 14.62 -5.66
N GLU A 397 1.86 13.79 -4.72
CA GLU A 397 2.78 14.26 -3.66
C GLU A 397 4.11 14.78 -4.24
N ALA A 398 4.70 14.06 -5.19
CA ALA A 398 5.94 14.47 -5.85
C ALA A 398 5.74 15.78 -6.63
N TYR A 399 4.61 15.90 -7.34
CA TYR A 399 4.20 17.12 -8.03
C TYR A 399 3.98 18.28 -7.07
N TRP A 400 3.31 18.05 -5.94
CA TRP A 400 3.08 19.10 -4.94
C TRP A 400 4.37 19.60 -4.30
N ASN A 401 5.39 18.76 -4.19
CA ASN A 401 6.67 19.20 -3.63
C ASN A 401 7.53 19.98 -4.63
N PHE A 402 7.65 19.52 -5.89
CA PHE A 402 8.62 20.09 -6.84
C PHE A 402 8.11 20.17 -8.29
N GLY A 403 6.80 20.19 -8.51
CA GLY A 403 6.19 20.14 -9.84
C GLY A 403 6.58 18.88 -10.62
N TYR A 404 6.62 18.99 -11.96
CA TYR A 404 6.98 17.88 -12.83
C TYR A 404 8.41 17.35 -12.60
N LEU A 405 9.35 18.20 -12.17
CA LEU A 405 10.71 17.78 -11.81
C LEU A 405 10.71 16.83 -10.62
N GLY A 406 9.82 17.06 -9.65
CA GLY A 406 9.61 16.16 -8.52
C GLY A 406 9.13 14.78 -8.96
N VAL A 407 8.15 14.74 -9.87
CA VAL A 407 7.64 13.48 -10.43
C VAL A 407 8.78 12.70 -11.10
N ILE A 408 9.59 13.36 -11.94
CA ILE A 408 10.72 12.73 -12.63
C ILE A 408 11.76 12.20 -11.63
N GLY A 409 12.23 13.06 -10.72
CA GLY A 409 13.29 12.71 -9.78
C GLY A 409 12.88 11.62 -8.79
N ILE A 410 11.72 11.79 -8.14
CA ILE A 410 11.25 10.88 -7.09
C ILE A 410 10.86 9.51 -7.68
N PHE A 411 10.13 9.46 -8.80
CA PHE A 411 9.77 8.17 -9.41
C PHE A 411 10.96 7.50 -10.11
N GLY A 412 11.91 8.28 -10.65
CA GLY A 412 13.19 7.75 -11.09
C GLY A 412 13.93 7.02 -9.96
N LEU A 413 14.08 7.67 -8.80
CA LEU A 413 14.70 7.06 -7.61
C LEU A 413 13.90 5.84 -7.12
N PHE A 414 12.58 5.93 -7.08
CA PHE A 414 11.71 4.81 -6.71
C PHE A 414 11.91 3.60 -7.63
N GLY A 415 11.96 3.82 -8.95
CA GLY A 415 12.28 2.78 -9.92
C GLY A 415 13.64 2.13 -9.64
N MET A 416 14.66 2.91 -9.28
CA MET A 416 15.97 2.38 -8.88
C MET A 416 15.89 1.50 -7.63
N VAL A 417 15.11 1.91 -6.62
CA VAL A 417 14.91 1.12 -5.38
C VAL A 417 14.24 -0.22 -5.69
N LEU A 418 13.16 -0.23 -6.48
CA LEU A 418 12.49 -1.46 -6.92
C LEU A 418 13.47 -2.40 -7.64
N SER A 419 14.32 -1.82 -8.48
CA SER A 419 15.32 -2.53 -9.27
C SER A 419 16.44 -3.12 -8.41
N ALA A 420 16.89 -2.39 -7.39
CA ALA A 420 17.86 -2.85 -6.42
C ALA A 420 17.30 -4.02 -5.58
N ALA A 421 16.07 -3.90 -5.08
CA ALA A 421 15.40 -4.93 -4.30
C ALA A 421 15.19 -6.22 -5.12
N SER A 422 14.69 -6.09 -6.35
CA SER A 422 14.49 -7.24 -7.25
C SER A 422 15.80 -7.97 -7.54
N ARG A 423 16.86 -7.22 -7.87
CA ARG A 423 18.17 -7.83 -8.15
C ARG A 423 18.85 -8.41 -6.92
N TRP A 424 18.58 -7.90 -5.73
CA TRP A 424 19.07 -8.52 -4.50
C TRP A 424 18.54 -9.95 -4.36
N VAL A 425 17.23 -10.16 -4.53
CA VAL A 425 16.61 -11.49 -4.50
C VAL A 425 17.13 -12.36 -5.65
N CYS A 426 17.24 -11.83 -6.87
CA CYS A 426 17.76 -12.62 -7.99
C CYS A 426 19.22 -13.06 -7.81
N ARG A 427 20.03 -12.29 -7.06
CA ARG A 427 21.43 -12.63 -6.80
C ARG A 427 21.59 -13.71 -5.72
N ASP A 428 20.65 -13.77 -4.79
CA ASP A 428 20.71 -14.61 -3.60
C ASP A 428 19.30 -15.12 -3.23
N PRO A 429 18.71 -16.03 -4.05
CA PRO A 429 17.32 -16.44 -3.89
C PRO A 429 17.07 -17.29 -2.64
N GLU A 430 18.12 -17.86 -2.05
CA GLU A 430 18.02 -18.63 -0.80
C GLU A 430 18.01 -17.75 0.46
N ASN A 431 18.22 -16.43 0.31
CA ASN A 431 18.26 -15.51 1.43
C ASN A 431 16.85 -15.04 1.82
N PRO A 432 16.32 -15.49 2.97
CA PRO A 432 14.96 -15.16 3.37
C PRO A 432 14.79 -13.66 3.67
N TYR A 433 15.85 -12.97 4.11
CA TYR A 433 15.80 -11.52 4.34
C TYR A 433 15.67 -10.74 3.03
N ALA A 434 16.34 -11.17 1.97
CA ALA A 434 16.21 -10.55 0.65
C ALA A 434 14.76 -10.68 0.14
N LEU A 435 14.16 -11.87 0.29
CA LEU A 435 12.77 -12.12 -0.08
C LEU A 435 11.82 -11.23 0.72
N ILE A 436 11.93 -11.22 2.05
CA ILE A 436 11.06 -10.42 2.92
C ILE A 436 11.23 -8.93 2.63
N ALA A 437 12.46 -8.45 2.38
CA ALA A 437 12.72 -7.08 1.98
C ALA A 437 12.03 -6.73 0.64
N LEU A 438 12.15 -7.59 -0.38
CA LEU A 438 11.44 -7.40 -1.65
C LEU A 438 9.92 -7.31 -1.43
N LEU A 439 9.37 -8.18 -0.58
CA LEU A 439 7.93 -8.18 -0.30
C LEU A 439 7.49 -6.94 0.48
N ILE A 440 8.28 -6.47 1.45
CA ILE A 440 8.03 -5.19 2.15
C ILE A 440 8.03 -4.03 1.16
N VAL A 441 8.98 -4.00 0.21
CA VAL A 441 9.00 -2.97 -0.85
C VAL A 441 7.76 -3.08 -1.73
N ASN A 442 7.42 -4.28 -2.22
CA ASN A 442 6.31 -4.46 -3.16
C ASN A 442 4.94 -4.13 -2.56
N PHE A 443 4.70 -4.48 -1.29
CA PHE A 443 3.41 -4.25 -0.64
C PHE A 443 3.36 -2.94 0.15
N GLY A 444 4.47 -2.54 0.76
CA GLY A 444 4.54 -1.34 1.59
C GLY A 444 4.87 -0.08 0.81
N LEU A 445 5.67 -0.19 -0.26
CA LEU A 445 6.11 0.93 -1.10
C LEU A 445 5.48 0.86 -2.50
N THR A 446 4.15 0.80 -2.57
CA THR A 446 3.43 0.76 -3.87
C THR A 446 3.60 2.04 -4.68
N THR A 447 3.77 3.17 -3.99
CA THR A 447 4.14 4.48 -4.56
C THR A 447 5.12 5.19 -3.60
N PRO A 448 5.96 6.12 -4.08
CA PRO A 448 6.88 6.88 -3.22
C PRO A 448 6.15 8.04 -2.50
N SER A 449 5.05 7.74 -1.82
CA SER A 449 4.37 8.70 -0.93
C SER A 449 4.95 8.64 0.48
N THR A 450 4.85 9.72 1.27
CA THR A 450 5.29 9.72 2.67
C THR A 450 4.57 8.65 3.50
N THR A 451 3.29 8.40 3.20
CA THR A 451 2.48 7.37 3.86
C THR A 451 2.98 5.94 3.63
N ALA A 452 3.69 5.70 2.53
CA ALA A 452 4.29 4.42 2.17
C ALA A 452 5.77 4.32 2.59
N ILE A 453 6.54 5.41 2.39
CA ILE A 453 7.98 5.46 2.70
C ILE A 453 8.24 5.20 4.19
N VAL A 454 7.51 5.86 5.09
CA VAL A 454 7.77 5.79 6.54
C VAL A 454 7.59 4.37 7.09
N PRO A 455 6.45 3.67 6.90
CA PRO A 455 6.30 2.30 7.37
C PRO A 455 7.32 1.33 6.77
N VAL A 456 7.68 1.50 5.50
CA VAL A 456 8.67 0.65 4.82
C VAL A 456 10.05 0.81 5.44
N LEU A 457 10.51 2.05 5.65
CA LEU A 457 11.79 2.31 6.30
C LEU A 457 11.83 1.78 7.74
N GLN A 458 10.75 1.96 8.50
CA GLN A 458 10.60 1.40 9.85
C GLN A 458 10.74 -0.12 9.86
N THR A 459 9.98 -0.80 8.99
CA THR A 459 9.97 -2.26 8.87
C THR A 459 11.34 -2.78 8.38
N MET A 460 11.99 -2.06 7.46
CA MET A 460 13.33 -2.41 6.96
C MET A 460 14.41 -2.32 8.05
N VAL A 461 14.35 -1.30 8.91
CA VAL A 461 15.30 -1.20 10.03
C VAL A 461 15.08 -2.34 11.02
N LEU A 462 13.84 -2.68 11.36
CA LEU A 462 13.57 -3.84 12.23
C LEU A 462 14.00 -5.16 11.60
N LEU A 463 13.82 -5.32 10.28
CA LEU A 463 14.33 -6.47 9.53
C LEU A 463 15.86 -6.55 9.58
N TYR A 464 16.56 -5.41 9.47
CA TYR A 464 18.00 -5.35 9.58
C TYR A 464 18.51 -5.66 11.00
N LEU A 465 17.84 -5.16 12.04
CA LEU A 465 18.16 -5.50 13.42
C LEU A 465 17.96 -7.00 13.69
N LEU A 466 16.86 -7.57 13.20
CA LEU A 466 16.61 -9.01 13.28
C LEU A 466 17.68 -9.81 12.52
N TYR A 467 18.12 -9.33 11.35
CA TYR A 467 19.24 -9.91 10.62
C TYR A 467 20.52 -9.92 11.46
N LEU A 468 20.90 -8.79 12.08
CA LEU A 468 22.09 -8.72 12.94
C LEU A 468 21.99 -9.67 14.14
N PHE A 469 20.84 -9.71 14.81
CA PHE A 469 20.58 -10.58 15.95
C PHE A 469 20.65 -12.07 15.60
N ALA A 470 19.99 -12.47 14.51
CA ALA A 470 19.93 -13.86 14.09
C ALA A 470 21.26 -14.36 13.51
N SER A 471 21.97 -13.52 12.74
CA SER A 471 23.15 -13.92 11.96
C SER A 471 24.49 -13.92 12.73
N ARG A 472 24.65 -13.14 13.81
CA ARG A 472 25.97 -12.89 14.43
C ARG A 472 26.46 -13.84 15.53
N LEU A 473 25.82 -14.98 15.81
CA LEU A 473 26.41 -15.99 16.72
C LEU A 473 26.89 -17.20 15.94
N ARG A 474 28.02 -17.05 15.24
CA ARG A 474 29.01 -18.12 15.20
C ARG A 474 30.04 -17.77 16.25
N VAL A 475 29.85 -18.28 17.47
CA VAL A 475 31.00 -18.48 18.35
C VAL A 475 31.87 -19.46 17.58
N THR A 476 32.95 -18.97 16.97
CA THR A 476 34.03 -19.81 16.47
C THR A 476 34.45 -20.70 17.63
N ARG A 477 34.10 -21.98 17.54
CA ARG A 477 34.61 -23.02 18.44
C ARG A 477 36.07 -23.28 18.12
#